data_AF-A0A958ZSH9-F1
#
_entry.id   AF-A0A958ZSH9-F1
#
_cell.length_a   1.000
_cell.length_b   1.000
_cell.length_c   1.000
_cell.angle_alpha   90.00
_cell.angle_beta   90.00
_cell.angle_gamma   90.00
#
_symmetry.space_group_name_H-M   'P 1'
#
loop_
_entity.id
_entity.type
_entity.pdbx_description
1 polymer ?
#
loop_
_entity_poly.entity_id
_entity_poly.type
_entity_poly.pdbx_seq_one_letter_code
_entity_poly.pdbx_strand_id
1 'polypeptide(L)'
;MLFLIALLGCAMMIVAVSYFIFPVFPSFFFQTIILLFLGAAGIYYYLIDIKNEKPKYFAQLYLLTLFVKLVAYGAYILFVLLKSPTQAAANAGVFMVTYMLFTALEVGFLYRKITGKKSYK
;
A
#
# COMPACT_ATOMS: atom_id res chain seq x y z
N MET A 1 3.31 -0.92 -15.43
CA MET A 1 3.18 0.54 -15.70
C MET A 1 1.84 1.11 -15.23
N LEU A 2 0.68 0.66 -15.74
CA LEU A 2 -0.63 1.21 -15.32
C LEU A 2 -0.86 1.22 -13.81
N PHE A 3 -0.45 0.16 -13.11
CA PHE A 3 -0.52 0.11 -11.65
C PHE A 3 0.32 1.19 -10.97
N LEU A 4 1.59 1.37 -11.37
CA LEU A 4 2.46 2.42 -10.82
C LEU A 4 1.90 3.81 -11.07
N ILE A 5 1.34 4.06 -12.27
CA ILE A 5 0.72 5.36 -12.59
C ILE A 5 -0.48 5.60 -11.68
N ALA A 6 -1.34 4.60 -11.48
CA ALA A 6 -2.49 4.70 -10.58
C ALA A 6 -2.06 4.90 -9.11
N LEU A 7 -1.04 4.17 -8.66
CA LEU A 7 -0.48 4.29 -7.32
C LEU A 7 0.13 5.67 -7.08
N LEU A 8 0.88 6.19 -8.05
CA LEU A 8 1.53 7.50 -7.98
C LEU A 8 0.50 8.63 -8.06
N GLY A 9 -0.52 8.49 -8.92
CA GLY A 9 -1.67 9.40 -8.95
C GLY A 9 -2.41 9.45 -7.63
N CYS A 10 -2.64 8.29 -7.00
CA CYS A 10 -3.25 8.21 -5.66
C CYS A 10 -2.37 8.87 -4.59
N ALA A 11 -1.05 8.62 -4.61
CA ALA A 11 -0.11 9.27 -3.70
C ALA A 11 -0.13 10.80 -3.83
N MET A 12 -0.11 11.33 -5.06
CA MET A 12 -0.18 12.77 -5.32
C MET A 12 -1.52 13.35 -4.85
N MET A 13 -2.63 12.64 -5.05
CA MET A 13 -3.94 13.06 -4.57
C MET A 13 -3.98 13.14 -3.04
N ILE A 14 -3.40 12.17 -2.34
CA ILE A 14 -3.30 12.18 -0.87
C ILE A 14 -2.49 13.40 -0.40
N VAL A 15 -1.35 13.67 -1.04
CA VAL A 15 -0.53 14.86 -0.74
C VAL A 15 -1.33 16.13 -0.94
N ALA A 16 -1.97 16.31 -2.10
CA ALA A 16 -2.76 17.48 -2.43
C ALA A 16 -3.92 17.70 -1.44
N VAL A 17 -4.70 16.66 -1.14
CA VAL A 17 -5.81 16.73 -0.17
C VAL A 17 -5.29 17.06 1.24
N SER A 18 -4.13 16.52 1.62
CA SER A 18 -3.54 16.78 2.94
C SER A 18 -3.10 18.24 3.10
N TYR A 19 -2.67 18.92 2.03
CA TYR A 19 -2.38 20.37 2.06
C TYR A 19 -3.61 21.21 2.40
N PHE A 20 -4.82 20.76 2.05
CA PHE A 20 -6.06 21.49 2.37
C PHE A 20 -6.59 21.18 3.77
N ILE A 21 -6.34 19.97 4.28
CA ILE A 21 -6.89 19.50 5.56
C ILE A 21 -5.99 19.88 6.74
N PHE A 22 -4.67 19.76 6.58
CA PHE A 22 -3.73 19.91 7.69
C PHE A 22 -3.06 21.29 7.68
N PRO A 23 -3.21 22.08 8.77
CA PRO A 23 -2.46 23.32 8.94
C PRO A 23 -0.95 23.06 9.12
N VAL A 24 -0.60 21.92 9.72
CA VAL A 24 0.78 21.46 9.93
C VAL A 24 0.83 19.98 9.59
N PHE A 25 1.78 19.61 8.73
CA PHE A 25 1.93 18.22 8.30
C PHE A 25 2.30 17.31 9.47
N PRO A 26 1.72 16.09 9.52
CA PRO A 26 2.17 15.07 10.46
C PRO A 26 3.65 14.76 10.25
N SER A 27 4.35 14.55 11.36
CA SER A 27 5.81 14.36 11.44
C SER A 27 6.35 13.25 10.54
N PHE A 28 5.57 12.17 10.33
CA PHE A 28 5.95 11.03 9.50
C PHE A 28 5.17 10.95 8.18
N PHE A 29 4.59 12.06 7.72
CA PHE A 29 3.70 12.09 6.56
C PHE A 29 4.35 11.50 5.30
N PHE A 30 5.47 12.07 4.86
CA PHE A 30 6.16 11.63 3.64
C PHE A 30 6.77 10.23 3.79
N GLN A 31 7.34 9.92 4.95
CA GLN A 31 7.90 8.61 5.26
C GLN A 31 6.84 7.52 5.16
N THR A 32 5.63 7.80 5.65
CA THR A 32 4.49 6.88 5.59
C THR A 32 4.05 6.62 4.15
N ILE A 33 3.90 7.68 3.36
CA ILE A 33 3.49 7.54 1.95
C ILE A 33 4.54 6.75 1.17
N ILE A 34 5.83 7.08 1.33
CA ILE A 34 6.93 6.41 0.63
C ILE A 34 7.00 4.93 1.03
N LEU A 35 6.92 4.61 2.32
CA LEU A 35 6.97 3.24 2.81
C LEU A 35 5.82 2.40 2.24
N LEU A 36 4.59 2.92 2.32
CA LEU A 36 3.40 2.26 1.82
C LEU A 36 3.44 2.11 0.29
N PHE A 37 3.94 3.12 -0.42
CA PHE A 37 4.09 3.11 -1.87
C PHE A 37 5.06 2.01 -2.30
N LEU A 38 6.25 1.98 -1.69
CA LEU A 38 7.28 0.99 -2.02
C LEU A 38 6.82 -0.42 -1.67
N GLY A 39 6.16 -0.60 -0.52
CA GLY A 39 5.64 -1.91 -0.15
C GLY A 39 4.53 -2.40 -1.08
N ALA A 40 3.58 -1.54 -1.46
CA ALA A 40 2.53 -1.89 -2.42
C ALA A 40 3.09 -2.17 -3.82
N ALA A 41 4.06 -1.36 -4.29
CA ALA A 41 4.77 -1.59 -5.54
C ALA A 41 5.53 -2.92 -5.52
N GLY A 42 6.35 -3.15 -4.50
CA GLY A 42 7.16 -4.36 -4.35
C GLY A 42 6.31 -5.62 -4.33
N ILE A 43 5.26 -5.65 -3.49
CA ILE A 43 4.35 -6.79 -3.38
C ILE A 43 3.65 -7.06 -4.72
N TYR A 44 3.12 -6.02 -5.36
CA TYR A 44 2.44 -6.17 -6.65
C TYR A 44 3.34 -6.80 -7.72
N TYR A 45 4.56 -6.28 -7.88
CA TYR A 45 5.50 -6.80 -8.88
C TYR A 45 5.96 -8.22 -8.56
N TYR A 46 6.29 -8.48 -7.29
CA TYR A 46 6.65 -9.82 -6.83
C TYR A 46 5.55 -10.85 -7.12
N LEU A 47 4.29 -10.51 -6.83
CA LEU A 47 3.16 -11.41 -7.06
C LEU A 47 2.84 -11.62 -8.54
N ILE A 48 3.02 -10.60 -9.38
CA ILE A 48 2.86 -10.74 -10.83
C ILE A 48 3.91 -11.69 -11.40
N ASP A 49 5.15 -11.60 -10.94
CA ASP A 49 6.24 -12.45 -11.39
C ASP A 49 5.97 -13.91 -11.02
N ILE A 50 5.68 -14.16 -9.74
CA ILE A 50 5.29 -15.46 -9.19
C ILE A 50 4.07 -16.05 -9.92
N LYS A 51 3.07 -15.23 -10.29
CA LYS A 51 1.91 -15.70 -11.03
C LYS A 51 2.30 -16.34 -12.37
N ASN A 52 3.30 -15.78 -13.05
CA ASN A 52 3.74 -16.29 -14.35
C ASN A 52 4.57 -17.57 -14.21
N GLU A 53 5.41 -17.67 -13.18
CA GLU A 53 6.27 -18.84 -12.95
C GLU A 53 5.55 -20.01 -12.26
N LYS A 54 4.78 -19.72 -11.21
CA LYS A 54 4.24 -20.71 -10.26
C LYS A 54 2.80 -20.38 -9.85
N PRO A 55 1.83 -20.44 -10.79
CA PRO A 55 0.44 -20.05 -10.54
C PRO A 55 -0.24 -20.86 -9.41
N LYS A 56 0.20 -22.10 -9.18
CA LYS A 56 -0.33 -22.98 -8.12
C LYS A 56 -0.10 -22.42 -6.71
N TYR A 57 0.98 -21.68 -6.48
CA TYR A 57 1.34 -21.15 -5.16
C TYR A 57 0.94 -19.68 -4.97
N PHE A 58 0.31 -19.06 -5.97
CA PHE A 58 -0.03 -17.64 -5.96
C PHE A 58 -0.83 -17.23 -4.71
N ALA A 59 -1.90 -17.98 -4.38
CA ALA A 59 -2.75 -17.64 -3.24
C ALA A 59 -2.01 -17.74 -1.90
N GLN A 60 -1.18 -18.76 -1.72
CA GLN A 60 -0.40 -18.95 -0.49
C GLN A 60 0.66 -17.85 -0.33
N LEU A 61 1.36 -17.49 -1.41
CA LEU A 61 2.35 -16.42 -1.39
C LEU A 61 1.69 -15.04 -1.21
N TYR A 62 0.51 -14.83 -1.77
CA TYR A 62 -0.28 -13.63 -1.51
C TYR A 62 -0.63 -13.49 -0.02
N LEU A 63 -1.15 -14.56 0.61
CA LEU A 63 -1.45 -14.56 2.04
C LEU A 63 -0.19 -14.31 2.88
N LEU A 64 0.94 -14.90 2.50
CA LEU A 64 2.23 -14.65 3.15
C LEU A 64 2.65 -13.18 3.03
N THR A 65 2.52 -12.57 1.84
CA THR A 65 2.84 -11.15 1.66
C THR A 65 1.94 -10.24 2.49
N LEU A 66 0.65 -10.57 2.64
CA LEU A 66 -0.25 -9.83 3.52
C LEU A 66 0.16 -9.95 4.99
N PHE A 67 0.55 -11.15 5.43
CA PHE A 67 1.04 -11.35 6.80
C PHE A 67 2.31 -10.53 7.06
N VAL A 68 3.30 -10.61 6.17
CA VAL A 68 4.55 -9.84 6.28
C VAL A 68 4.26 -8.34 6.26
N LYS A 69 3.37 -7.88 5.38
CA LYS A 69 2.93 -6.48 5.28
C LYS A 69 2.28 -6.01 6.58
N LEU A 70 1.40 -6.81 7.18
CA LEU A 70 0.73 -6.49 8.43
C LEU A 70 1.73 -6.37 9.59
N VAL A 71 2.67 -7.31 9.72
CA VAL A 71 3.70 -7.26 10.75
C VAL A 71 4.62 -6.05 10.56
N ALA A 72 5.12 -5.83 9.33
CA ALA A 72 6.04 -4.73 9.04
C ALA A 72 5.38 -3.36 9.26
N TYR A 73 4.16 -3.17 8.76
CA TYR A 73 3.46 -1.91 8.92
C TYR A 73 2.92 -1.70 10.34
N GLY A 74 2.57 -2.79 11.04
CA GLY A 74 2.24 -2.77 12.47
C GLY A 74 3.42 -2.28 13.31
N ALA A 75 4.62 -2.83 13.07
CA ALA A 75 5.83 -2.36 13.74
C ALA A 75 6.15 -0.89 13.41
N TYR A 76 5.99 -0.49 12.16
CA TYR A 76 6.18 0.90 11.72
C TYR A 76 5.24 1.86 12.43
N ILE A 77 3.93 1.58 12.45
CA ILE A 77 2.97 2.50 13.07
C ILE A 77 3.19 2.59 14.58
N LEU A 78 3.50 1.48 15.25
CA LEU A 78 3.88 1.50 16.67
C LEU A 78 5.09 2.39 16.92
N PHE A 79 6.14 2.26 16.11
CA PHE A 79 7.33 3.12 16.20
C PHE A 79 6.99 4.61 16.05
N VAL A 80 6.15 4.96 15.07
CA VAL A 80 5.72 6.34 14.83
C VAL A 80 4.93 6.90 16.02
N LEU A 81 4.02 6.11 16.57
CA LEU A 81 3.21 6.49 17.73
C LEU A 81 4.07 6.75 18.98
N LEU A 82 5.09 5.92 19.20
CA LEU A 82 6.02 6.09 20.32
C LEU A 82 6.95 7.30 20.15
N LYS A 83 7.35 7.63 18.91
CA LYS A 83 8.25 8.76 18.63
C LYS A 83 7.55 10.12 18.61
N SER A 84 6.28 10.17 18.24
CA SER A 84 5.53 11.43 18.14
C SER A 84 4.14 11.32 18.77
N PRO A 85 4.06 11.17 20.11
CA PRO A 85 2.79 10.96 20.81
C PRO A 85 1.83 12.14 20.66
N THR A 86 2.34 13.38 20.57
CA THR A 86 1.52 14.59 20.39
C THR A 86 0.83 14.65 19.03
N GLN A 87 1.36 13.96 18.01
CA GLN A 87 0.77 13.88 16.67
C GLN A 87 0.29 12.45 16.32
N ALA A 88 0.15 11.59 17.33
CA ALA A 88 -0.18 10.18 17.17
C ALA A 88 -1.45 9.96 16.34
N ALA A 89 -2.53 10.67 16.65
CA ALA A 89 -3.80 10.55 15.96
C ALA A 89 -3.69 10.95 14.47
N ALA A 90 -2.98 12.04 14.18
CA ALA A 90 -2.79 12.52 12.80
C ALA A 90 -1.93 11.56 11.97
N ASN A 91 -0.82 11.07 12.55
CA ASN A 91 0.03 10.06 11.92
C ASN A 91 -0.72 8.74 11.66
N ALA A 92 -1.50 8.27 12.63
CA ALA A 92 -2.35 7.08 12.49
C ALA A 92 -3.43 7.25 11.42
N GLY A 93 -4.08 8.43 11.38
CA GLY A 93 -5.09 8.74 10.38
C GLY A 93 -4.54 8.70 8.96
N VAL A 94 -3.41 9.37 8.72
CA VAL A 94 -2.74 9.35 7.40
C VAL A 94 -2.31 7.94 7.04
N PHE A 95 -1.72 7.20 7.97
CA PHE A 95 -1.32 5.82 7.75
C PHE A 95 -2.53 4.95 7.35
N MET A 96 -3.63 5.00 8.10
CA MET A 96 -4.81 4.17 7.85
C MET A 96 -5.45 4.46 6.49
N VAL A 97 -5.66 5.75 6.17
CA VAL A 97 -6.26 6.16 4.90
C VAL A 97 -5.36 5.75 3.72
N THR A 98 -4.07 6.05 3.81
CA THR A 98 -3.11 5.72 2.74
C THR A 98 -2.99 4.21 2.56
N TYR A 99 -2.90 3.46 3.67
CA TYR A 99 -2.82 2.00 3.67
C TYR A 99 -4.05 1.37 3.00
N MET A 100 -5.25 1.85 3.33
CA MET A 100 -6.48 1.36 2.72
C MET A 100 -6.53 1.63 1.22
N LEU A 101 -6.22 2.85 0.79
CA LEU A 101 -6.24 3.23 -0.62
C LEU A 101 -5.23 2.42 -1.45
N PHE A 102 -4.00 2.29 -0.97
CA PHE A 102 -2.97 1.54 -1.69
C PHE A 102 -3.25 0.04 -1.70
N THR A 103 -3.79 -0.51 -0.60
CA THR A 103 -4.19 -1.92 -0.56
C THR A 103 -5.38 -2.19 -1.48
N ALA A 104 -6.37 -1.31 -1.54
CA ALA A 104 -7.49 -1.43 -2.48
C ALA A 104 -7.01 -1.40 -3.94
N LEU A 105 -6.07 -0.52 -4.29
CA LEU A 105 -5.45 -0.49 -5.62
C LEU A 105 -4.66 -1.77 -5.90
N GLU A 106 -3.83 -2.23 -4.97
CA GLU A 106 -3.06 -3.48 -5.09
C GLU A 106 -3.98 -4.67 -5.39
N VAL A 107 -5.00 -4.89 -4.56
CA VAL A 107 -5.95 -5.98 -4.71
C VAL A 107 -6.78 -5.85 -5.99
N GLY A 108 -7.29 -4.66 -6.30
CA GLY A 108 -8.08 -4.41 -7.50
C GLY A 108 -7.31 -4.68 -8.79
N PHE A 109 -6.04 -4.24 -8.86
CA PHE A 109 -5.19 -4.50 -10.02
C PHE A 109 -4.75 -5.97 -10.09
N LEU A 110 -4.45 -6.62 -8.96
CA LEU A 110 -4.15 -8.06 -8.94
C LEU A 110 -5.36 -8.87 -9.43
N TYR A 111 -6.55 -8.58 -8.91
CA TYR A 111 -7.80 -9.25 -9.30
C TYR A 111 -8.05 -9.10 -10.81
N ARG A 112 -7.98 -7.87 -11.34
CA ARG A 112 -8.13 -7.62 -12.77
C ARG A 112 -7.11 -8.40 -13.61
N LYS A 113 -5.86 -8.48 -13.14
CA LYS A 113 -4.80 -9.20 -13.85
C LYS A 113 -5.01 -10.71 -13.83
N ILE A 114 -5.59 -11.28 -12.77
CA ILE A 114 -5.87 -12.71 -12.65
C ILE A 114 -7.09 -13.09 -13.50
N THR A 115 -8.20 -12.37 -13.36
CA THR A 115 -9.47 -12.67 -14.03
C THR A 115 -9.44 -12.36 -15.52
N GLY A 116 -8.73 -11.31 -15.95
CA GLY A 116 -8.61 -10.93 -17.37
C GLY A 116 -7.96 -11.98 -18.27
N LYS A 117 -7.33 -13.03 -17.73
CA LYS A 117 -6.79 -14.17 -18.51
C LYS A 117 -7.79 -15.33 -18.71
N LYS A 118 -8.98 -15.31 -18.07
CA LYS A 118 -9.98 -16.39 -18.16
C LYS A 118 -10.90 -16.30 -19.39
N SER A 119 -10.83 -15.24 -20.20
CA SER A 119 -11.79 -14.99 -21.30
C SER A 119 -11.39 -15.56 -22.67
N TYR A 120 -10.58 -16.64 -22.70
CA TYR A 120 -10.26 -17.37 -23.92
C TYR A 120 -10.09 -18.87 -23.59
N LYS A 121 -11.20 -19.52 -23.29
CA LYS A 121 -11.39 -20.97 -23.46
C LYS A 121 -12.82 -21.22 -23.85
#